data_AF-A0A351C5Z1-F1
#
_entry.id   AF-A0A351C5Z1-F1
#
_cell.length_a   1.000
_cell.length_b   1.000
_cell.length_c   1.000
_cell.angle_alpha   90.00
_cell.angle_beta   90.00
_cell.angle_gamma   90.00
#
_symmetry.space_group_name_H-M   'P 1'
#
loop_
_entity.id
_entity.type
_entity.pdbx_description
1 polymer ?
#
loop_
_entity_poly.entity_id
_entity_poly.type
_entity_poly.pdbx_seq_one_letter_code
_entity_poly.pdbx_strand_id
1 'polypeptide(L)' 'VLIALASWSDQDLQIDLTLNMERLGLDSGFSFEVPTVEGLQDAHQYGADESVTVPANMGLYLIAN' A
#
# COMPACT_ATOMS: atom_id res chain seq x y z
N VAL A 1 -7.97 7.32 -1.70
CA VAL A 1 -6.71 7.98 -2.13
C VAL A 1 -5.80 6.94 -2.77
N LEU A 2 -5.20 7.23 -3.94
CA LEU A 2 -4.20 6.34 -4.55
C LEU A 2 -2.80 6.67 -4.01
N ILE A 3 -2.07 5.64 -3.60
CA ILE A 3 -0.69 5.70 -3.12
C ILE A 3 0.12 4.76 -4.01
N ALA A 4 1.24 5.25 -4.55
CA ALA A 4 2.18 4.45 -5.32
C ALA A 4 3.51 4.36 -4.58
N LEU A 5 3.93 3.14 -4.27
CA LEU A 5 5.24 2.84 -3.72
C LEU A 5 6.11 2.25 -4.82
N ALA A 6 7.41 2.53 -4.78
CA ALA A 6 8.39 1.92 -5.66
C ALA A 6 9.63 1.58 -4.85
N SER A 7 10.17 0.39 -5.06
CA SER A 7 11.39 -0.08 -4.42
C SER A 7 12.45 -0.39 -5.48
N TRP A 8 13.68 0.08 -5.24
CA TRP A 8 14.89 -0.38 -5.95
C TRP A 8 15.72 -1.35 -5.09
N SER A 9 15.12 -1.88 -4.03
CA SER A 9 15.76 -2.90 -3.21
C SER A 9 15.77 -4.23 -3.97
N ASP A 10 16.87 -4.95 -3.87
CA ASP A 10 16.99 -6.33 -4.35
C ASP A 10 16.25 -7.34 -3.46
N GLN A 11 15.65 -6.86 -2.38
CA GLN A 11 14.85 -7.64 -1.44
C GLN A 11 13.49 -7.00 -1.22
N ASP A 12 12.49 -7.83 -0.93
CA ASP A 12 11.17 -7.36 -0.50
C ASP A 12 11.32 -6.47 0.74
N LEU A 13 10.56 -5.38 0.76
CA LEU A 13 10.57 -4.42 1.86
C LEU A 13 9.24 -4.49 2.60
N GLN A 14 9.31 -4.64 3.92
CA GLN A 14 8.17 -4.37 4.79
C GLN A 14 8.20 -2.91 5.22
N ILE A 15 7.08 -2.22 5.01
CA ILE A 15 6.94 -0.80 5.27
C ILE A 15 5.71 -0.58 6.14
N ASP A 16 5.92 0.07 7.28
CA ASP A 16 4.83 0.57 8.13
C ASP A 16 4.36 1.93 7.59
N LEU A 17 3.19 1.95 6.96
CA LEU A 17 2.62 3.17 6.40
C LEU A 17 1.83 3.93 7.46
N THR A 18 2.46 4.96 8.04
CA THR A 18 1.74 5.91 8.90
C THR A 18 1.18 7.05 8.05
N LEU A 19 -0.14 7.12 7.93
CA LEU A 19 -0.83 8.19 7.23
C LEU A 19 -1.78 8.93 8.17
N ASN A 20 -1.76 10.27 8.09
CA ASN A 20 -2.70 11.10 8.83
C ASN A 20 -3.98 11.29 8.00
N MET A 21 -5.01 10.47 8.28
CA MET A 21 -6.28 10.48 7.55
C MET A 21 -7.05 11.79 7.66
N GLU A 22 -7.05 12.42 8.82
CA GLU A 22 -7.74 13.69 9.04
C GLU A 22 -7.23 14.76 8.06
N ARG A 23 -5.92 14.79 7.82
CA ARG A 23 -5.30 15.69 6.84
C ARG A 23 -5.61 15.32 5.39
N LEU A 24 -5.97 14.07 5.13
CA LEU A 24 -6.43 13.60 3.83
C LEU A 24 -7.95 13.77 3.65
N GLY A 25 -8.67 14.22 4.68
CA GLY A 25 -10.13 14.37 4.65
C GLY A 25 -10.87 13.04 4.59
N LEU A 26 -10.26 11.97 5.09
CA LEU A 26 -10.84 10.62 5.13
C LEU A 26 -11.36 10.29 6.54
N ASP A 27 -12.47 9.56 6.61
CA ASP A 27 -13.07 9.12 7.87
C ASP A 27 -12.19 8.08 8.59
N SER A 28 -12.36 7.96 9.91
CA SER A 28 -11.67 6.94 10.71
C SER A 28 -12.23 5.55 10.41
N GLY A 29 -11.34 4.56 10.23
CA GLY A 29 -11.70 3.20 9.81
C GLY A 29 -11.27 2.82 8.39
N PHE A 30 -10.20 3.44 7.90
CA PHE A 30 -9.67 3.19 6.56
C PHE A 30 -9.09 1.78 6.43
N SER A 31 -9.14 1.26 5.22
CA SER A 31 -8.40 0.06 4.83
C SER A 31 -7.57 0.34 3.60
N PHE A 32 -6.47 -0.39 3.44
CA PHE A 32 -5.69 -0.33 2.22
C PHE A 32 -6.04 -1.52 1.34
N GLU A 33 -6.41 -1.22 0.11
CA GLU A 33 -6.63 -2.21 -0.93
C GLU A 33 -5.48 -2.13 -1.95
N VAL A 34 -4.84 -3.26 -2.19
CA VAL A 34 -4.00 -3.49 -3.36
C VAL A 34 -4.91 -4.11 -4.41
N PRO A 35 -5.25 -3.42 -5.51
CA PRO A 35 -6.01 -4.02 -6.59
C PRO A 35 -5.13 -4.96 -7.41
N THR A 36 -5.73 -5.90 -8.14
CA THR A 36 -5.00 -6.67 -9.16
C THR A 36 -4.62 -5.76 -10.32
N VAL A 37 -3.34 -5.80 -10.70
CA VAL A 37 -2.84 -5.19 -11.95
C VAL A 37 -2.00 -6.24 -12.65
N GLU A 38 -2.42 -6.62 -13.86
CA GLU A 38 -1.79 -7.67 -14.65
C GLU A 38 -0.28 -7.41 -14.82
N GLY A 39 0.53 -8.39 -14.41
CA GLY A 39 1.99 -8.33 -14.50
C GLY A 39 2.69 -7.46 -13.45
N LEU A 40 1.98 -6.91 -12.46
CA LEU A 40 2.57 -6.03 -11.44
C LEU A 40 2.22 -6.45 -10.01
N GLN A 41 0.95 -6.68 -9.69
CA GLN A 41 0.50 -6.94 -8.32
C GLN A 41 -0.79 -7.76 -8.30
N ASP A 42 -0.90 -8.64 -7.31
CA ASP A 42 -2.11 -9.39 -7.00
C ASP A 42 -2.97 -8.64 -5.98
N ALA A 43 -4.26 -8.99 -5.93
CA ALA A 43 -5.17 -8.35 -4.98
C ALA A 43 -4.82 -8.72 -3.54
N HIS A 44 -4.79 -7.71 -2.67
CA HIS A 44 -4.56 -7.90 -1.24
C HIS A 44 -5.25 -6.79 -0.44
N GLN A 45 -5.75 -7.10 0.75
CA GLN A 45 -6.32 -6.11 1.64
C GLN A 45 -5.53 -6.08 2.93
N TYR A 46 -4.87 -4.95 3.19
CA TYR A 46 -4.12 -4.75 4.42
C TYR A 46 -4.99 -4.12 5.50
N GLY A 47 -4.81 -4.58 6.74
CA GLY A 47 -5.31 -3.87 7.91
C GLY A 47 -4.61 -2.52 8.10
N ALA A 48 -5.24 -1.60 8.86
CA ALA A 48 -4.67 -0.28 9.13
C ALA A 48 -3.31 -0.32 9.86
N ASP A 49 -3.10 -1.36 10.68
CA ASP A 49 -1.88 -1.58 11.48
C ASP A 49 -0.96 -2.65 10.87
N GLU A 50 -1.24 -3.10 9.64
CA GLU A 50 -0.46 -4.14 8.98
C GLU A 50 0.66 -3.54 8.13
N SER A 51 1.86 -4.11 8.23
CA SER A 51 2.99 -3.71 7.39
C SER A 51 2.75 -4.11 5.93
N VAL A 52 2.93 -3.15 5.02
CA VAL A 52 2.80 -3.39 3.59
C VAL A 52 4.09 -3.99 3.05
N THR A 53 3.98 -5.10 2.31
CA THR A 53 5.12 -5.69 1.63
C THR A 53 5.23 -5.16 0.20
N VAL A 54 6.32 -4.46 -0.10
CA VAL A 54 6.67 -3.99 -1.46
C VAL A 54 7.68 -4.98 -2.06
N PRO A 55 7.34 -5.67 -3.16
CA PRO A 55 8.25 -6.64 -3.76
C PRO A 55 9.55 -6.00 -4.26
N ALA A 56 10.63 -6.79 -4.25
CA ALA A 56 11.95 -6.38 -4.74
C ALA A 56 11.88 -5.82 -6.17
N ASN A 57 12.56 -4.69 -6.40
CA ASN A 57 12.66 -4.03 -7.71
C ASN A 57 11.31 -3.75 -8.41
N MET A 58 10.22 -3.63 -7.64
CA MET A 58 8.87 -3.45 -8.17
C MET A 58 8.14 -2.27 -7.53
N GLY A 59 7.08 -1.83 -8.22
CA GLY A 59 6.11 -0.88 -7.71
C GLY A 59 4.92 -1.57 -7.08
N LEU A 60 4.22 -0.86 -6.19
CA LEU A 60 2.98 -1.29 -5.57
C LEU A 60 2.00 -0.12 -5.52
N TYR A 61 0.80 -0.32 -6.05
CA TYR A 61 -0.33 0.59 -5.94
C TYR A 61 -1.24 0.17 -4.79
N LEU A 62 -1.57 1.13 -3.94
CA LEU A 62 -2.48 0.99 -2.80
C LEU A 62 -3.59 2.03 -2.91
N ILE A 63 -4.81 1.63 -2.57
CA ILE A 63 -5.97 2.50 -2.49
C ILE A 63 -6.36 2.56 -1.01
N ALA A 64 -6.25 3.75 -0.41
CA ALA A 64 -6.82 4.02 0.91
C ALA A 64 -8.29 4.39 0.74
N ASN A 65 -9.18 3.56 1.29
CA ASN A 65 -10.63 3.76 1.32
C ASN A 65 -11.07 4.31 2.68
#